data_AF-G9ZGW1-F1
#
_entry.id   AF-G9ZGW1-F1
#
_cell.length_a   1.000
_cell.length_b   1.000
_cell.length_c   1.000
_cell.angle_alpha   90.00
_cell.angle_beta   90.00
_cell.angle_gamma   90.00
#
_symmetry.space_group_name_H-M   'P 1'
#
loop_
_entity.id
_entity.type
_entity.pdbx_description
1 polymer ?
#
loop_
_entity_poly.entity_id
_entity_poly.type
_entity_poly.pdbx_seq_one_letter_code
_entity_poly.pdbx_strand_id
1 'polypeptide(L)'
;MANFKLFPSRKQKQTATDTYNEAGGRAYTQTPAQQLAQLAATGCLNSTYYASAETQLTQVLELARQVSPEFLAKTAIYARERGYMKDMPALLLAVLAARDVALCAAVFDRVVDSGKMLRNFAQIVRSGVVGRKSFGTRPKKLIQHWLNTATEAQLLNAAIGNNPSLADVVKMVHPQPHEAWRAAWFAWLIGKPYEYAALPPLTAAFETYKRNKSKPRGALPPVPFQMLTALDLDGDAWAQIAKNGSWQQVRQNLNTFARHGVFDKDKHNKDRHIRSVAAKLRDPAAIARARAMPYQLLTTWQAAGD
;
A
#
# COMPACT_ATOMS: atom_id res chain seq x y z
N MET A 1 7.70 24.27 -55.66
CA MET A 1 8.70 24.89 -54.76
C MET A 1 8.04 25.17 -53.41
N ALA A 2 8.68 24.84 -52.29
CA ALA A 2 8.15 25.15 -50.96
C ALA A 2 8.18 26.67 -50.70
N ASN A 3 7.09 27.23 -50.19
CA ASN A 3 7.02 28.66 -49.89
C ASN A 3 7.74 28.96 -48.57
N PHE A 4 9.02 29.34 -48.65
CA PHE A 4 9.87 29.57 -47.49
C PHE A 4 9.48 30.79 -46.62
N LYS A 5 8.55 31.66 -47.08
CA LYS A 5 7.94 32.70 -46.24
C LYS A 5 6.87 32.12 -45.31
N LEU A 6 6.18 31.07 -45.75
CA LEU A 6 5.16 30.35 -44.96
C LEU A 6 5.76 29.19 -44.17
N PHE A 7 6.85 28.58 -44.66
CA PHE A 7 7.54 27.44 -44.03
C PHE A 7 9.02 27.76 -43.73
N PRO A 8 9.33 28.81 -42.95
CA PRO A 8 10.72 29.10 -42.61
C PRO A 8 11.27 27.99 -41.72
N SER A 9 12.45 27.46 -42.04
CA SER A 9 13.19 26.60 -41.11
C SER A 9 13.74 27.47 -39.96
N ARG A 10 12.99 27.54 -38.86
CA ARG A 10 13.50 28.17 -37.64
C ARG A 10 14.54 27.21 -37.04
N LYS A 11 15.82 27.59 -37.06
CA LYS A 11 16.80 27.01 -36.14
C LYS A 11 16.23 27.22 -34.73
N GLN A 12 15.77 26.14 -34.11
CA GLN A 12 15.16 26.20 -32.79
C GLN A 12 16.23 26.70 -31.84
N LYS A 13 16.09 27.96 -31.40
CA LYS A 13 17.02 28.58 -30.46
C LYS A 13 16.90 27.75 -29.18
N GLN A 14 17.92 26.94 -28.89
CA GLN A 14 17.94 26.18 -27.64
C GLN A 14 17.81 27.19 -26.51
N THR A 15 16.82 26.98 -25.63
CA THR A 15 16.62 27.82 -24.46
C THR A 15 17.91 27.83 -23.66
N ALA A 16 18.35 29.00 -23.21
CA ALA A 16 19.51 29.06 -22.32
C ALA A 16 19.17 28.35 -21.00
N THR A 17 20.11 27.58 -20.46
CA THR A 17 19.99 26.99 -19.13
C THR A 17 19.94 28.10 -18.08
N ASP A 18 19.03 27.99 -17.12
CA ASP A 18 18.72 29.01 -16.13
C ASP A 18 19.01 28.56 -14.69
N THR A 19 19.52 27.34 -14.49
CA THR A 19 19.90 26.82 -13.17
C THR A 19 21.02 25.78 -13.27
N TYR A 20 21.42 25.21 -12.13
CA TYR A 20 22.37 24.11 -12.01
C TYR A 20 21.74 22.95 -11.24
N ASN A 21 22.12 21.71 -11.58
CA ASN A 21 21.73 20.53 -10.81
C ASN A 21 22.56 20.38 -9.53
N GLU A 22 22.21 19.39 -8.69
CA GLU A 22 22.90 19.08 -7.42
C GLU A 22 24.40 18.74 -7.58
N ALA A 23 24.84 18.40 -8.80
CA ALA A 23 26.24 18.12 -9.13
C ALA A 23 26.98 19.33 -9.76
N GLY A 24 26.33 20.51 -9.81
CA GLY A 24 26.91 21.73 -10.39
C GLY A 24 26.88 21.80 -11.93
N GLY A 25 26.18 20.87 -12.60
CA GLY A 25 26.00 20.88 -14.05
C GLY A 25 24.86 21.80 -14.48
N ARG A 26 24.98 22.46 -15.65
CA ARG A 26 23.92 23.34 -16.20
C ARG A 26 22.60 22.60 -16.42
N ALA A 27 21.49 23.22 -16.03
CA ALA A 27 20.16 22.62 -16.05
C ALA A 27 19.05 23.64 -16.35
N TYR A 28 17.81 23.15 -16.43
CA TYR A 28 16.61 23.96 -16.63
C TYR A 28 15.71 23.91 -15.39
N THR A 29 15.21 25.06 -14.96
CA THR A 29 14.27 25.16 -13.85
C THR A 29 12.94 24.53 -14.26
N GLN A 30 12.57 23.46 -13.57
CA GLN A 30 11.23 22.89 -13.71
C GLN A 30 10.21 23.78 -13.00
N THR A 31 9.01 23.92 -13.58
CA THR A 31 7.88 24.56 -12.89
C THR A 31 7.49 23.76 -11.64
N PRO A 32 6.84 24.39 -10.64
CA PRO A 32 6.41 23.66 -9.43
C PRO A 32 5.53 22.44 -9.73
N ALA A 33 4.66 22.55 -10.75
CA ALA A 33 3.83 21.45 -11.22
C ALA A 33 4.65 20.28 -11.79
N GLN A 34 5.69 20.57 -12.59
CA GLN A 34 6.58 19.54 -13.14
C GLN A 34 7.41 18.87 -12.04
N GLN A 35 7.99 19.65 -11.12
CA GLN A 35 8.75 19.11 -9.99
C GLN A 35 7.87 18.22 -9.11
N LEU A 36 6.66 18.68 -8.76
CA LEU A 36 5.73 17.90 -7.95
C LEU A 36 5.31 16.62 -8.67
N ALA A 37 5.01 16.66 -9.97
CA ALA A 37 4.64 15.48 -10.72
C ALA A 37 5.78 14.46 -10.79
N GLN A 38 7.02 14.91 -10.99
CA GLN A 38 8.20 14.05 -10.98
C GLN A 38 8.37 13.37 -9.61
N LEU A 39 8.41 14.16 -8.53
CA LEU A 39 8.52 13.63 -7.16
C LEU A 39 7.34 12.72 -6.82
N ALA A 40 6.13 13.05 -7.28
CA ALA A 40 4.95 12.23 -7.01
C ALA A 40 5.02 10.84 -7.66
N ALA A 41 5.70 10.73 -8.81
CA ALA A 41 5.83 9.49 -9.55
C ALA A 41 7.06 8.66 -9.15
N THR A 42 8.14 9.29 -8.67
CA THR A 42 9.42 8.61 -8.43
C THR A 42 9.96 8.73 -6.99
N GLY A 43 9.48 9.70 -6.22
CA GLY A 43 9.95 9.99 -4.86
C GLY A 43 9.32 9.08 -3.82
N CYS A 44 10.15 8.36 -3.07
CA CYS A 44 9.71 7.38 -2.07
C CYS A 44 9.75 7.90 -0.62
N LEU A 45 10.00 9.19 -0.38
CA LEU A 45 10.20 9.78 0.94
C LEU A 45 11.30 9.04 1.73
N ASN A 46 12.40 8.75 1.05
CA ASN A 46 13.59 8.10 1.58
C ASN A 46 14.84 8.89 1.18
N SER A 47 15.97 8.61 1.83
CA SER A 47 17.25 9.20 1.44
C SER A 47 17.67 8.69 0.06
N THR A 48 18.08 9.63 -0.78
CA THR A 48 18.70 9.40 -2.09
C THR A 48 20.14 9.92 -2.07
N TYR A 49 20.85 9.84 -3.19
CA TYR A 49 22.25 10.27 -3.28
C TYR A 49 22.43 11.76 -2.91
N TYR A 50 21.47 12.63 -3.28
CA TYR A 50 21.57 14.08 -3.09
C TYR A 50 20.60 14.67 -2.06
N ALA A 51 19.60 13.91 -1.60
CA ALA A 51 18.57 14.45 -0.71
C ALA A 51 18.19 13.46 0.40
N SER A 52 18.02 13.96 1.62
CA SER A 52 17.43 13.18 2.71
C SER A 52 15.90 13.06 2.57
N ALA A 53 15.31 12.15 3.34
CA ALA A 53 13.86 11.99 3.41
C ALA A 53 13.15 13.30 3.87
N GLU A 54 13.74 14.00 4.85
CA GLU A 54 13.23 15.25 5.41
C GLU A 54 13.29 16.39 4.40
N THR A 55 14.38 16.49 3.64
CA THR A 55 14.52 17.47 2.55
C THR A 55 13.48 17.22 1.47
N GLN A 56 13.28 15.95 1.08
CA GLN A 56 12.27 15.60 0.08
C GLN A 56 10.85 15.91 0.57
N LEU A 57 10.54 15.60 1.83
CA LEU A 57 9.24 15.92 2.43
C LEU A 57 8.98 17.43 2.43
N THR A 58 9.98 18.22 2.84
CA THR A 58 9.91 19.69 2.85
C THR A 58 9.66 20.23 1.44
N GLN A 59 10.40 19.73 0.45
CA GLN A 59 10.24 20.11 -0.95
C GLN A 59 8.84 19.79 -1.48
N VAL A 60 8.31 18.59 -1.21
CA VAL A 60 6.96 18.19 -1.63
C VAL A 60 5.90 19.11 -1.02
N LEU A 61 6.01 19.44 0.26
CA LEU A 61 5.04 20.32 0.95
C LEU A 61 5.08 21.76 0.41
N GLU A 62 6.26 22.27 0.08
CA GLU A 62 6.43 23.59 -0.56
C GLU A 62 5.83 23.60 -1.97
N LEU A 63 6.19 22.63 -2.81
CA LEU A 63 5.64 22.49 -4.16
C LEU A 63 4.12 22.29 -4.15
N ALA A 64 3.60 21.49 -3.22
CA ALA A 64 2.18 21.28 -3.07
C ALA A 64 1.43 22.59 -2.78
N ARG A 65 2.02 23.52 -2.00
CA ARG A 65 1.42 24.85 -1.73
C ARG A 65 1.37 25.73 -2.98
N GLN A 66 2.34 25.59 -3.88
CA GLN A 66 2.46 26.42 -5.09
C GLN A 66 1.58 25.98 -6.26
N VAL A 67 1.02 24.77 -6.22
CA VAL A 67 0.11 24.27 -7.26
C VAL A 67 -1.37 24.44 -6.88
N SER A 68 -2.24 24.46 -7.90
CA SER A 68 -3.69 24.48 -7.68
C SER A 68 -4.17 23.21 -6.96
N PRO A 69 -5.23 23.29 -6.14
CA PRO A 69 -5.84 22.13 -5.51
C PRO A 69 -6.26 21.04 -6.53
N GLU A 70 -6.76 21.44 -7.70
CA GLU A 70 -7.14 20.50 -8.76
C GLU A 70 -5.93 19.72 -9.29
N PHE A 71 -4.81 20.39 -9.56
CA PHE A 71 -3.58 19.71 -10.00
C PHE A 71 -3.07 18.77 -8.92
N LEU A 72 -3.05 19.20 -7.66
CA LEU A 72 -2.65 18.38 -6.52
C LEU A 72 -3.50 17.10 -6.41
N ALA A 73 -4.82 17.22 -6.61
CA ALA A 73 -5.75 16.08 -6.60
C ALA A 73 -5.50 15.10 -7.75
N LYS A 74 -5.31 15.60 -8.97
CA LYS A 74 -4.96 14.77 -10.13
C LYS A 74 -3.62 14.06 -9.94
N THR A 75 -2.62 14.75 -9.38
CA THR A 75 -1.31 14.18 -9.08
C THR A 75 -1.39 13.09 -8.00
N ALA A 76 -2.19 13.28 -6.96
CA ALA A 76 -2.42 12.24 -5.94
C ALA A 76 -3.04 10.96 -6.53
N ILE A 77 -4.05 11.12 -7.39
CA ILE A 77 -4.65 10.00 -8.12
C ILE A 77 -3.62 9.32 -9.02
N TYR A 78 -2.89 10.08 -9.82
CA TYR A 78 -1.91 9.52 -10.76
C TYR A 78 -0.81 8.74 -10.02
N ALA A 79 -0.25 9.32 -8.96
CA ALA A 79 0.76 8.66 -8.13
C ALA A 79 0.24 7.33 -7.56
N ARG A 80 -1.04 7.26 -7.18
CA ARG A 80 -1.65 6.02 -6.68
C ARG A 80 -1.92 5.01 -7.79
N GLU A 81 -2.65 5.39 -8.83
CA GLU A 81 -3.20 4.46 -9.82
C GLU A 81 -2.19 4.06 -10.90
N ARG A 82 -1.23 4.94 -11.23
CA ARG A 82 -0.23 4.72 -12.29
C ARG A 82 1.17 4.56 -11.72
N GLY A 83 1.53 5.34 -10.71
CA GLY A 83 2.81 5.22 -10.00
C GLY A 83 2.85 4.07 -9.00
N TYR A 84 1.70 3.52 -8.60
CA TYR A 84 1.57 2.51 -7.54
C TYR A 84 2.20 2.93 -6.19
N MET A 85 2.28 4.24 -5.97
CA MET A 85 2.88 4.84 -4.79
C MET A 85 1.95 4.70 -3.58
N LYS A 86 2.52 4.87 -2.37
CA LYS A 86 1.79 4.72 -1.11
C LYS A 86 1.84 6.00 -0.27
N ASP A 87 3.01 6.36 0.23
CA ASP A 87 3.11 7.47 1.19
C ASP A 87 2.90 8.83 0.51
N MET A 88 3.44 8.98 -0.70
CA MET A 88 3.29 10.19 -1.51
C MET A 88 1.82 10.55 -1.82
N PRO A 89 0.99 9.69 -2.43
CA PRO A 89 -0.42 10.05 -2.68
C PRO A 89 -1.21 10.27 -1.39
N ALA A 90 -0.91 9.54 -0.31
CA ALA A 90 -1.52 9.77 1.00
C ALA A 90 -1.14 11.15 1.58
N LEU A 91 0.11 11.61 1.37
CA LEU A 91 0.58 12.93 1.76
C LEU A 91 -0.14 14.04 0.98
N LEU A 92 -0.21 13.92 -0.35
CA LEU A 92 -0.92 14.90 -1.18
C LEU A 92 -2.41 14.98 -0.83
N LEU A 93 -3.04 13.84 -0.53
CA LEU A 93 -4.41 13.81 -0.02
C LEU A 93 -4.54 14.48 1.35
N ALA A 94 -3.57 14.31 2.26
CA ALA A 94 -3.56 14.97 3.56
C ALA A 94 -3.39 16.49 3.44
N VAL A 95 -2.57 16.96 2.49
CA VAL A 95 -2.47 18.39 2.14
C VAL A 95 -3.81 18.92 1.59
N LEU A 96 -4.46 18.18 0.68
CA LEU A 96 -5.80 18.53 0.20
C LEU A 96 -6.82 18.59 1.32
N ALA A 97 -6.76 17.65 2.27
CA ALA A 97 -7.68 17.63 3.39
C ALA A 97 -7.62 18.94 4.20
N ALA A 98 -6.47 19.63 4.22
CA ALA A 98 -6.28 20.92 4.86
C ALA A 98 -6.62 22.12 3.94
N ARG A 99 -6.41 22.01 2.62
CA ARG A 99 -6.57 23.11 1.66
C ARG A 99 -7.92 23.16 0.97
N ASP A 100 -8.46 22.01 0.58
CA ASP A 100 -9.72 21.87 -0.15
C ASP A 100 -10.40 20.55 0.24
N VAL A 101 -11.29 20.66 1.22
CA VAL A 101 -11.99 19.50 1.80
C VAL A 101 -12.97 18.86 0.80
N ALA A 102 -13.49 19.64 -0.15
CA ALA A 102 -14.41 19.13 -1.16
C ALA A 102 -13.66 18.25 -2.17
N LEU A 103 -12.53 18.71 -2.69
CA LEU A 103 -11.67 17.91 -3.55
C LEU A 103 -11.07 16.71 -2.81
N CYS A 104 -10.65 16.88 -1.56
CA CYS A 104 -10.21 15.76 -0.72
C CYS A 104 -11.25 14.65 -0.68
N ALA A 105 -12.52 15.00 -0.45
CA ALA A 105 -13.62 14.03 -0.45
C ALA A 105 -13.87 13.43 -1.84
N ALA A 106 -13.79 14.22 -2.91
CA ALA A 106 -14.02 13.75 -4.27
C ALA A 106 -12.99 12.72 -4.75
N VAL A 107 -11.76 12.78 -4.24
CA VAL A 107 -10.68 11.87 -4.65
C VAL A 107 -10.29 10.82 -3.60
N PHE A 108 -10.92 10.86 -2.42
CA PHE A 108 -10.57 10.02 -1.28
C PHE A 108 -10.54 8.53 -1.64
N ASP A 109 -11.62 7.99 -2.19
CA ASP A 109 -11.75 6.55 -2.46
C ASP A 109 -10.81 6.06 -3.56
N ARG A 110 -10.37 6.95 -4.45
CA ARG A 110 -9.39 6.63 -5.50
C ARG A 110 -7.96 6.55 -4.95
N VAL A 111 -7.67 7.33 -3.90
CA VAL A 111 -6.36 7.31 -3.23
C VAL A 111 -6.32 6.28 -2.12
N VAL A 112 -7.40 6.15 -1.35
CA VAL A 112 -7.55 5.29 -0.16
C VAL A 112 -8.30 4.01 -0.53
N ASP A 113 -7.74 3.29 -1.49
CA ASP A 113 -8.30 2.05 -2.03
C ASP A 113 -8.12 0.80 -1.13
N SER A 114 -7.41 0.95 -0.01
CA SER A 114 -6.98 -0.18 0.82
C SER A 114 -6.72 0.25 2.25
N GLY A 115 -6.78 -0.72 3.19
CA GLY A 115 -6.50 -0.46 4.60
C GLY A 115 -5.11 0.10 4.88
N LYS A 116 -4.10 -0.31 4.09
CA LYS A 116 -2.77 0.30 4.18
C LYS A 116 -2.81 1.79 3.85
N MET A 117 -3.47 2.17 2.76
CA MET A 117 -3.62 3.57 2.39
C MET A 117 -4.41 4.36 3.44
N LEU A 118 -5.43 3.75 4.06
CA LEU A 118 -6.21 4.36 5.14
C LEU A 118 -5.32 4.66 6.36
N ARG A 119 -4.52 3.68 6.80
CA ARG A 119 -3.59 3.83 7.93
C ARG A 119 -2.49 4.84 7.62
N ASN A 120 -1.95 4.84 6.40
CA ASN A 120 -0.97 5.82 5.95
C ASN A 120 -1.52 7.26 5.99
N PHE A 121 -2.71 7.48 5.42
CA PHE A 121 -3.39 8.78 5.49
C PHE A 121 -3.63 9.21 6.94
N ALA A 122 -4.10 8.27 7.78
CA ALA A 122 -4.31 8.54 9.20
C ALA A 122 -3.01 8.96 9.91
N GLN A 123 -1.92 8.24 9.68
CA GLN A 123 -0.61 8.54 10.24
C GLN A 123 -0.12 9.93 9.85
N ILE A 124 -0.20 10.28 8.57
CA ILE A 124 0.28 11.57 8.05
C ILE A 124 -0.53 12.74 8.63
N VAL A 125 -1.85 12.60 8.73
CA VAL A 125 -2.67 13.64 9.38
C VAL A 125 -2.33 13.73 10.86
N ARG A 126 -2.17 12.61 11.57
CA ARG A 126 -1.89 12.63 13.02
C ARG A 126 -0.47 13.11 13.36
N SER A 127 0.50 12.96 12.46
CA SER A 127 1.86 13.48 12.66
C SER A 127 1.88 15.01 12.75
N GLY A 128 0.93 15.68 12.10
CA GLY A 128 0.87 17.14 12.05
C GLY A 128 1.75 17.77 10.98
N VAL A 129 2.45 16.96 10.16
CA VAL A 129 3.39 17.47 9.15
C VAL A 129 2.72 18.34 8.07
N VAL A 130 1.41 18.16 7.86
CA VAL A 130 0.60 18.98 6.95
C VAL A 130 -0.07 20.18 7.64
N GLY A 131 0.37 20.55 8.85
CA GLY A 131 -0.10 21.72 9.59
C GLY A 131 -1.27 21.49 10.54
N ARG A 132 -1.84 20.28 10.61
CA ARG A 132 -2.88 19.93 11.59
C ARG A 132 -2.76 18.48 12.03
N LYS A 133 -3.07 18.22 13.31
CA LYS A 133 -3.10 16.86 13.88
C LYS A 133 -4.49 16.22 13.89
N SER A 134 -5.54 16.99 13.68
CA SER A 134 -6.93 16.49 13.68
C SER A 134 -7.40 16.15 12.27
N PHE A 135 -8.32 15.18 12.16
CA PHE A 135 -8.96 14.85 10.89
C PHE A 135 -9.93 15.93 10.41
N GLY A 136 -10.48 16.74 11.33
CA GLY A 136 -11.67 17.54 11.04
C GLY A 136 -12.90 16.66 10.78
N THR A 137 -14.06 17.29 10.57
CA THR A 137 -15.34 16.57 10.45
C THR A 137 -15.41 15.70 9.19
N ARG A 138 -15.05 16.25 8.03
CA ARG A 138 -15.27 15.58 6.74
C ARG A 138 -14.26 14.44 6.47
N PRO A 139 -12.93 14.61 6.65
CA PRO A 139 -12.01 13.48 6.56
C PRO A 139 -12.27 12.39 7.60
N LYS A 140 -12.70 12.74 8.82
CA LYS A 140 -13.16 11.74 9.81
C LYS A 140 -14.33 10.92 9.27
N LYS A 141 -15.35 11.58 8.70
CA LYS A 141 -16.51 10.90 8.10
C LYS A 141 -16.12 10.01 6.91
N LEU A 142 -15.14 10.39 6.10
CA LEU A 142 -14.63 9.55 5.01
C LEU A 142 -13.97 8.27 5.52
N ILE A 143 -13.15 8.37 6.57
CA ILE A 143 -12.55 7.19 7.21
C ILE A 143 -13.64 6.29 7.82
N GLN A 144 -14.61 6.87 8.53
CA GLN A 144 -15.75 6.13 9.08
C GLN A 144 -16.56 5.44 7.98
N HIS A 145 -16.81 6.13 6.87
CA HIS A 145 -17.52 5.58 5.72
C HIS A 145 -16.77 4.37 5.15
N TRP A 146 -15.47 4.50 4.88
CA TRP A 146 -14.63 3.39 4.40
C TRP A 146 -14.71 2.17 5.33
N LEU A 147 -14.61 2.39 6.64
CA LEU A 147 -14.70 1.31 7.64
C LEU A 147 -16.09 0.65 7.67
N ASN A 148 -17.14 1.42 7.43
CA ASN A 148 -18.52 0.95 7.44
C ASN A 148 -18.99 0.31 6.13
N THR A 149 -18.29 0.53 5.01
CA THR A 149 -18.63 -0.07 3.72
C THR A 149 -17.67 -1.16 3.28
N ALA A 150 -16.47 -1.24 3.88
CA ALA A 150 -15.51 -2.30 3.60
C ALA A 150 -16.12 -3.69 3.85
N THR A 151 -15.81 -4.63 2.95
CA THR A 151 -16.11 -6.05 3.11
C THR A 151 -15.28 -6.65 4.25
N GLU A 152 -15.71 -7.79 4.79
CA GLU A 152 -14.92 -8.54 5.79
C GLU A 152 -13.49 -8.80 5.31
N ALA A 153 -13.32 -9.23 4.06
CA ALA A 153 -12.00 -9.49 3.48
C ALA A 153 -11.12 -8.23 3.44
N GLN A 154 -11.68 -7.06 3.08
CA GLN A 154 -10.96 -5.79 3.10
C GLN A 154 -10.58 -5.38 4.53
N LEU A 155 -11.49 -5.57 5.49
CA LEU A 155 -11.25 -5.28 6.91
C LEU A 155 -10.16 -6.17 7.51
N LEU A 156 -10.16 -7.47 7.24
CA LEU A 156 -9.09 -8.39 7.67
C LEU A 156 -7.74 -8.01 7.04
N ASN A 157 -7.71 -7.70 5.75
CA ASN A 157 -6.49 -7.20 5.10
C ASN A 157 -6.02 -5.87 5.71
N ALA A 158 -6.95 -4.99 6.08
CA ALA A 158 -6.66 -3.70 6.69
C ALA A 158 -6.10 -3.83 8.12
N ALA A 159 -6.51 -4.88 8.85
CA ALA A 159 -6.00 -5.21 10.17
C ALA A 159 -4.51 -5.62 10.15
N ILE A 160 -3.97 -5.98 8.98
CA ILE A 160 -2.54 -6.26 8.83
C ILE A 160 -1.72 -4.97 8.87
N GLY A 161 -0.74 -4.97 9.78
CA GLY A 161 0.23 -3.90 9.96
C GLY A 161 -0.09 -3.01 11.17
N ASN A 162 0.92 -2.30 11.60
CA ASN A 162 0.91 -1.43 12.77
C ASN A 162 1.34 0.00 12.40
N ASN A 163 1.40 0.89 13.40
CA ASN A 163 1.93 2.25 13.32
C ASN A 163 1.29 3.17 12.23
N PRO A 164 -0.02 3.49 12.36
CA PRO A 164 -0.98 2.99 13.33
C PRO A 164 -1.56 1.64 12.89
N SER A 165 -2.05 0.85 13.84
CA SER A 165 -2.87 -0.32 13.53
C SER A 165 -4.27 0.10 13.10
N LEU A 166 -5.04 -0.80 12.46
CA LEU A 166 -6.45 -0.52 12.17
C LEU A 166 -7.26 -0.30 13.46
N ALA A 167 -6.93 -1.02 14.54
CA ALA A 167 -7.55 -0.84 15.85
C ALA A 167 -7.37 0.59 16.36
N ASP A 168 -6.18 1.17 16.17
CA ASP A 168 -5.92 2.57 16.54
C ASP A 168 -6.77 3.53 15.69
N VAL A 169 -6.88 3.30 14.37
CA VAL A 169 -7.73 4.11 13.50
C VAL A 169 -9.20 4.03 13.94
N VAL A 170 -9.72 2.84 14.24
CA VAL A 170 -11.09 2.64 14.77
C VAL A 170 -11.28 3.39 16.09
N LYS A 171 -10.31 3.31 17.02
CA LYS A 171 -10.33 4.07 18.28
C LYS A 171 -10.28 5.58 18.07
N MET A 172 -9.60 6.07 17.04
CA MET A 172 -9.52 7.51 16.75
C MET A 172 -10.80 8.07 16.13
N VAL A 173 -11.43 7.32 15.21
CA VAL A 173 -12.57 7.84 14.44
C VAL A 173 -13.93 7.40 14.97
N HIS A 174 -13.99 6.35 15.80
CA HIS A 174 -15.23 5.81 16.37
C HIS A 174 -16.31 5.61 15.29
N PRO A 175 -16.11 4.66 14.34
CA PRO A 175 -17.15 4.38 13.35
C PRO A 175 -18.39 3.82 14.06
N GLN A 176 -19.57 4.25 13.63
CA GLN A 176 -20.84 3.69 14.12
C GLN A 176 -21.25 2.55 13.17
N PRO A 177 -21.12 1.28 13.57
CA PRO A 177 -21.54 0.16 12.73
C PRO A 177 -23.07 0.12 12.60
N HIS A 178 -23.57 -0.20 11.40
CA HIS A 178 -25.00 -0.39 11.14
C HIS A 178 -25.43 -1.86 11.19
N GLU A 179 -24.46 -2.78 11.05
CA GLU A 179 -24.69 -4.22 10.99
C GLU A 179 -24.14 -4.88 12.27
N ALA A 180 -24.88 -5.86 12.81
CA ALA A 180 -24.48 -6.58 14.01
C ALA A 180 -23.10 -7.23 13.87
N TRP A 181 -22.82 -7.83 12.70
CA TRP A 181 -21.52 -8.46 12.46
C TRP A 181 -20.37 -7.48 12.46
N ARG A 182 -20.60 -6.25 11.97
CA ARG A 182 -19.59 -5.21 11.93
C ARG A 182 -19.31 -4.64 13.32
N ALA A 183 -20.34 -4.51 14.14
CA ALA A 183 -20.18 -4.17 15.55
C ALA A 183 -19.34 -5.21 16.28
N ALA A 184 -19.66 -6.51 16.11
CA ALA A 184 -18.89 -7.61 16.67
C ALA A 184 -17.44 -7.61 16.14
N TRP A 185 -17.25 -7.37 14.84
CA TRP A 185 -15.93 -7.34 14.22
C TRP A 185 -15.06 -6.17 14.72
N PHE A 186 -15.62 -4.96 14.88
CA PHE A 186 -14.87 -3.85 15.48
C PHE A 186 -14.54 -4.10 16.95
N ALA A 187 -15.47 -4.67 17.72
CA ALA A 187 -15.21 -5.06 19.10
C ALA A 187 -14.11 -6.13 19.20
N TRP A 188 -14.15 -7.15 18.35
CA TRP A 188 -13.10 -8.16 18.17
C TRP A 188 -11.74 -7.53 17.86
N LEU A 189 -11.69 -6.64 16.87
CA LEU A 189 -10.45 -5.98 16.43
C LEU A 189 -9.78 -5.18 17.57
N ILE A 190 -10.57 -4.48 18.39
CA ILE A 190 -10.05 -3.64 19.46
C ILE A 190 -9.93 -4.36 20.81
N GLY A 191 -10.25 -5.66 20.88
CA GLY A 191 -10.16 -6.47 22.09
C GLY A 191 -11.24 -6.20 23.14
N LYS A 192 -12.43 -5.71 22.72
CA LYS A 192 -13.60 -5.58 23.60
C LYS A 192 -14.45 -6.87 23.57
N PRO A 193 -15.31 -7.11 24.58
CA PRO A 193 -16.31 -8.17 24.52
C PRO A 193 -17.16 -8.07 23.26
N TYR A 194 -17.42 -9.19 22.61
CA TYR A 194 -18.21 -9.28 21.39
C TYR A 194 -19.01 -10.59 21.36
N GLU A 195 -20.14 -10.57 20.65
CA GLU A 195 -20.96 -11.75 20.40
C GLU A 195 -20.31 -12.64 19.35
N TYR A 196 -19.88 -13.85 19.73
CA TYR A 196 -19.18 -14.76 18.83
C TYR A 196 -20.04 -15.16 17.63
N ALA A 197 -21.33 -15.40 17.85
CA ALA A 197 -22.29 -15.79 16.82
C ALA A 197 -22.54 -14.67 15.79
N ALA A 198 -22.22 -13.41 16.13
CA ALA A 198 -22.31 -12.29 15.21
C ALA A 198 -21.02 -12.13 14.37
N LEU A 199 -19.93 -12.84 14.66
CA LEU A 199 -18.72 -12.71 13.86
C LEU A 199 -18.99 -13.12 12.40
N PRO A 200 -18.44 -12.35 11.44
CA PRO A 200 -18.55 -12.72 10.04
C PRO A 200 -17.71 -13.98 9.72
N PRO A 201 -18.03 -14.70 8.62
CA PRO A 201 -17.57 -16.08 8.42
C PRO A 201 -16.06 -16.29 8.42
N LEU A 202 -15.27 -15.40 7.81
CA LEU A 202 -13.81 -15.56 7.73
C LEU A 202 -13.17 -15.41 9.12
N THR A 203 -13.67 -14.47 9.91
CA THR A 203 -13.20 -14.15 11.26
C THR A 203 -13.60 -15.25 12.24
N ALA A 204 -14.83 -15.75 12.13
CA ALA A 204 -15.29 -16.91 12.91
C ALA A 204 -14.45 -18.17 12.60
N ALA A 205 -14.15 -18.42 11.32
CA ALA A 205 -13.30 -19.54 10.90
C ALA A 205 -11.87 -19.41 11.47
N PHE A 206 -11.31 -18.19 11.47
CA PHE A 206 -10.01 -17.93 12.09
C PHE A 206 -10.01 -18.14 13.61
N GLU A 207 -11.02 -17.65 14.32
CA GLU A 207 -11.16 -17.89 15.76
C GLU A 207 -11.32 -19.38 16.08
N THR A 208 -12.13 -20.10 15.29
CA THR A 208 -12.28 -21.56 15.43
C THR A 208 -10.95 -22.26 15.24
N TYR A 209 -10.19 -21.89 14.20
CA TYR A 209 -8.88 -22.46 13.91
C TYR A 209 -7.90 -22.27 15.07
N LYS A 210 -7.88 -21.08 15.70
CA LYS A 210 -7.04 -20.79 16.88
C LYS A 210 -7.41 -21.61 18.12
N ARG A 211 -8.69 -21.92 18.33
CA ARG A 211 -9.16 -22.69 19.51
C ARG A 211 -8.73 -24.16 19.47
N ASN A 212 -8.38 -24.68 18.30
CA ASN A 212 -8.09 -26.11 18.08
C ASN A 212 -6.69 -26.56 18.51
N LYS A 213 -6.29 -26.31 19.77
CA LYS A 213 -5.02 -26.71 20.46
C LYS A 213 -3.90 -25.67 20.40
N SER A 214 -2.86 -25.88 21.21
CA SER A 214 -1.61 -25.09 21.22
C SER A 214 -0.90 -25.04 19.86
N LYS A 215 -1.19 -26.00 18.97
CA LYS A 215 -0.73 -26.06 17.59
C LYS A 215 -1.90 -26.38 16.64
N PRO A 216 -2.53 -25.36 16.02
CA PRO A 216 -3.66 -25.55 15.10
C PRO A 216 -3.32 -26.46 13.92
N ARG A 217 -4.26 -27.34 13.55
CA ARG A 217 -4.13 -28.28 12.41
C ARG A 217 -5.40 -28.29 11.55
N GLY A 218 -5.25 -28.70 10.30
CA GLY A 218 -6.35 -28.89 9.35
C GLY A 218 -6.34 -27.89 8.20
N ALA A 219 -7.50 -27.67 7.60
CA ALA A 219 -7.67 -26.72 6.51
C ALA A 219 -7.51 -25.27 7.01
N LEU A 220 -6.69 -24.48 6.32
CA LEU A 220 -6.47 -23.08 6.69
C LEU A 220 -7.71 -22.22 6.39
N PRO A 221 -8.14 -21.36 7.33
CA PRO A 221 -9.19 -20.39 7.04
C PRO A 221 -8.69 -19.38 5.99
N PRO A 222 -9.57 -18.89 5.09
CA PRO A 222 -9.19 -17.99 4.00
C PRO A 222 -9.01 -16.54 4.47
N VAL A 223 -8.13 -16.34 5.45
CA VAL A 223 -7.73 -15.04 6.00
C VAL A 223 -6.33 -14.63 5.49
N PRO A 224 -5.92 -13.36 5.62
CA PRO A 224 -4.58 -12.93 5.26
C PRO A 224 -3.52 -13.80 5.94
N PHE A 225 -2.54 -14.29 5.17
CA PHE A 225 -1.57 -15.27 5.67
C PHE A 225 -0.79 -14.75 6.88
N GLN A 226 -0.58 -13.42 6.99
CA GLN A 226 0.10 -12.81 8.14
C GLN A 226 -0.62 -13.10 9.47
N MET A 227 -1.94 -13.29 9.45
CA MET A 227 -2.70 -13.71 10.63
C MET A 227 -2.41 -15.17 10.99
N LEU A 228 -2.21 -16.02 9.98
CA LEU A 228 -1.89 -17.44 10.16
C LEU A 228 -0.46 -17.62 10.67
N THR A 229 0.50 -16.90 10.09
CA THR A 229 1.92 -17.00 10.46
C THR A 229 2.25 -16.41 11.83
N ALA A 230 1.28 -15.73 12.47
CA ALA A 230 1.38 -15.33 13.87
C ALA A 230 1.09 -16.49 14.85
N LEU A 231 0.61 -17.64 14.36
CA LEU A 231 0.34 -18.85 15.12
C LEU A 231 1.53 -19.82 15.05
N ASP A 232 1.64 -20.76 15.98
CA ASP A 232 2.57 -21.89 15.85
C ASP A 232 2.01 -22.89 14.82
N LEU A 233 2.57 -22.87 13.61
CA LEU A 233 2.14 -23.70 12.48
C LEU A 233 3.08 -24.90 12.28
N ASP A 234 2.52 -26.03 11.83
CA ASP A 234 3.33 -27.15 11.35
C ASP A 234 3.72 -27.00 9.86
N GLY A 235 4.57 -27.91 9.37
CA GLY A 235 5.04 -27.88 7.99
C GLY A 235 3.91 -28.05 6.96
N ASP A 236 2.83 -28.76 7.31
CA ASP A 236 1.69 -28.96 6.41
C ASP A 236 0.88 -27.67 6.27
N ALA A 237 0.67 -26.93 7.36
CA ALA A 237 0.09 -25.60 7.32
C ALA A 237 0.94 -24.63 6.48
N TRP A 238 2.26 -24.64 6.65
CA TRP A 238 3.16 -23.82 5.81
C TRP A 238 3.10 -24.20 4.32
N ALA A 239 3.00 -25.50 4.02
CA ALA A 239 2.83 -25.98 2.65
C ALA A 239 1.48 -25.55 2.05
N GLN A 240 0.40 -25.53 2.84
CA GLN A 240 -0.88 -24.97 2.44
C GLN A 240 -0.79 -23.45 2.19
N ILE A 241 -0.06 -22.69 3.02
CA ILE A 241 0.18 -21.25 2.78
C ILE A 241 0.91 -21.03 1.46
N ALA A 242 1.97 -21.79 1.19
CA ALA A 242 2.72 -21.69 -0.06
C ALA A 242 1.85 -22.02 -1.29
N LYS A 243 0.94 -23.01 -1.15
CA LYS A 243 -0.01 -23.38 -2.20
C LYS A 243 -1.10 -22.32 -2.41
N ASN A 244 -1.69 -21.79 -1.35
CA ASN A 244 -2.86 -20.91 -1.41
C ASN A 244 -2.49 -19.43 -1.59
N GLY A 245 -1.28 -19.03 -1.22
CA GLY A 245 -0.82 -17.63 -1.26
C GLY A 245 -0.84 -17.03 -2.66
N SER A 246 -1.08 -15.72 -2.75
CA SER A 246 -0.91 -14.94 -3.97
C SER A 246 0.51 -15.00 -4.51
N TRP A 247 0.69 -14.64 -5.78
CA TRP A 247 2.00 -14.64 -6.42
C TRP A 247 3.03 -13.79 -5.65
N GLN A 248 2.69 -12.59 -5.21
CA GLN A 248 3.58 -11.76 -4.40
C GLN A 248 3.95 -12.39 -3.07
N GLN A 249 2.96 -12.95 -2.36
CA GLN A 249 3.19 -13.58 -1.08
C GLN A 249 4.17 -14.74 -1.24
N VAL A 250 3.98 -15.57 -2.27
CA VAL A 250 4.87 -16.70 -2.53
C VAL A 250 6.27 -16.23 -2.87
N ARG A 251 6.41 -15.27 -3.79
CA ARG A 251 7.70 -14.69 -4.19
C ARG A 251 8.47 -14.13 -2.98
N GLN A 252 7.80 -13.37 -2.12
CA GLN A 252 8.44 -12.67 -0.99
C GLN A 252 8.79 -13.59 0.19
N ASN A 253 8.24 -14.82 0.24
CA ASN A 253 8.38 -15.71 1.39
C ASN A 253 9.09 -17.02 1.08
N LEU A 254 9.80 -17.14 -0.05
CA LEU A 254 10.53 -18.35 -0.43
C LEU A 254 11.46 -18.86 0.67
N ASN A 255 12.31 -17.99 1.23
CA ASN A 255 13.21 -18.35 2.33
C ASN A 255 12.46 -18.72 3.61
N THR A 256 11.31 -18.11 3.87
CA THR A 256 10.47 -18.46 5.02
C THR A 256 9.89 -19.87 4.85
N PHE A 257 9.40 -20.20 3.65
CA PHE A 257 8.93 -21.56 3.36
C PHE A 257 10.06 -22.59 3.46
N ALA A 258 11.26 -22.26 2.99
CA ALA A 258 12.43 -23.11 3.16
C ALA A 258 12.75 -23.37 4.64
N ARG A 259 12.81 -22.32 5.48
CA ARG A 259 13.05 -22.45 6.94
C ARG A 259 12.02 -23.28 7.67
N HIS A 260 10.77 -23.33 7.17
CA HIS A 260 9.71 -24.17 7.73
C HIS A 260 9.58 -25.55 7.04
N GLY A 261 10.58 -25.92 6.23
CA GLY A 261 10.70 -27.25 5.67
C GLY A 261 9.63 -27.60 4.63
N VAL A 262 9.13 -26.60 3.90
CA VAL A 262 8.19 -26.79 2.78
C VAL A 262 8.89 -27.48 1.59
N PHE A 263 10.23 -27.37 1.51
CA PHE A 263 11.05 -27.87 0.41
C PHE A 263 12.03 -29.02 0.80
N ASP A 264 11.88 -29.59 2.00
CA ASP A 264 12.78 -30.64 2.54
C ASP A 264 12.59 -32.00 1.85
N LYS A 265 13.69 -32.73 1.64
CA LYS A 265 13.75 -34.00 0.86
C LYS A 265 13.05 -35.18 1.52
N ASP A 266 12.99 -35.21 2.85
CA ASP A 266 12.57 -36.42 3.60
C ASP A 266 11.05 -36.52 3.76
N LYS A 267 10.31 -35.47 3.40
CA LYS A 267 8.85 -35.50 3.34
C LYS A 267 8.45 -36.00 1.95
N HIS A 268 7.58 -37.01 1.87
CA HIS A 268 7.07 -37.65 0.62
C HIS A 268 6.42 -36.70 -0.43
N ASN A 269 6.51 -35.37 -0.27
CA ASN A 269 5.83 -34.35 -1.05
C ASN A 269 6.73 -33.20 -1.56
N LYS A 270 8.06 -33.24 -1.36
CA LYS A 270 9.01 -32.18 -1.79
C LYS A 270 8.76 -31.72 -3.23
N ASP A 271 8.80 -32.69 -4.11
CA ASP A 271 8.62 -32.53 -5.55
C ASP A 271 7.31 -31.84 -5.91
N ARG A 272 6.23 -32.15 -5.19
CA ARG A 272 4.92 -31.57 -5.42
C ARG A 272 4.87 -30.10 -5.01
N HIS A 273 5.42 -29.75 -3.85
CA HIS A 273 5.41 -28.37 -3.36
C HIS A 273 6.34 -27.47 -4.18
N ILE A 274 7.52 -27.95 -4.54
CA ILE A 274 8.44 -27.25 -5.44
C ILE A 274 7.79 -27.03 -6.80
N ARG A 275 7.24 -28.09 -7.44
CA ARG A 275 6.55 -27.96 -8.73
C ARG A 275 5.38 -26.97 -8.66
N SER A 276 4.59 -27.01 -7.59
CA SER A 276 3.46 -26.08 -7.41
C SER A 276 3.92 -24.63 -7.26
N VAL A 277 4.95 -24.37 -6.46
CA VAL A 277 5.49 -23.01 -6.26
C VAL A 277 6.15 -22.50 -7.54
N ALA A 278 6.99 -23.33 -8.19
CA ALA A 278 7.64 -22.98 -9.45
C ALA A 278 6.62 -22.71 -10.55
N ALA A 279 5.56 -23.53 -10.66
CA ALA A 279 4.47 -23.31 -11.62
C ALA A 279 3.75 -22.00 -11.38
N LYS A 280 3.48 -21.64 -10.11
CA LYS A 280 2.88 -20.34 -9.77
C LYS A 280 3.80 -19.18 -10.13
N LEU A 281 5.08 -19.27 -9.80
CA LEU A 281 6.02 -18.17 -10.01
C LEU A 281 6.34 -17.91 -11.49
N ARG A 282 6.23 -18.93 -12.35
CA ARG A 282 6.40 -18.81 -13.80
C ARG A 282 5.11 -18.50 -14.59
N ASP A 283 3.96 -18.41 -13.93
CA ASP A 283 2.68 -18.13 -14.59
C ASP A 283 2.60 -16.67 -15.09
N PRO A 284 2.58 -16.42 -16.42
CA PRO A 284 2.53 -15.06 -16.97
C PRO A 284 1.30 -14.27 -16.52
N ALA A 285 0.14 -14.92 -16.36
CA ALA A 285 -1.09 -14.26 -15.94
C ALA A 285 -1.02 -13.84 -14.46
N ALA A 286 -0.43 -14.69 -13.61
CA ALA A 286 -0.19 -14.35 -12.21
C ALA A 286 0.80 -13.19 -12.06
N ILE A 287 1.88 -13.18 -12.85
CA ILE A 287 2.89 -12.09 -12.88
C ILE A 287 2.24 -10.77 -13.34
N ALA A 288 1.42 -10.80 -14.40
CA ALA A 288 0.74 -9.62 -14.91
C ALA A 288 -0.27 -9.07 -13.90
N ARG A 289 -1.10 -9.93 -13.30
CA ARG A 289 -2.06 -9.55 -12.25
C ARG A 289 -1.37 -8.97 -11.02
N ALA A 290 -0.21 -9.53 -10.68
CA ALA A 290 0.66 -9.02 -9.64
C ALA A 290 1.24 -7.64 -9.96
N ARG A 291 1.33 -7.24 -11.24
CA ARG A 291 2.06 -6.02 -11.65
C ARG A 291 3.51 -6.05 -11.14
N ALA A 292 4.13 -7.23 -11.17
CA ALA A 292 5.48 -7.41 -10.69
C ALA A 292 6.46 -6.63 -11.58
N MET A 293 7.34 -5.86 -10.96
CA MET A 293 8.36 -5.11 -11.71
C MET A 293 9.63 -5.94 -11.85
N PRO A 294 10.40 -5.81 -12.96
CA PRO A 294 11.61 -6.61 -13.19
C PRO A 294 12.61 -6.56 -12.04
N TYR A 295 12.83 -5.38 -11.43
CA TYR A 295 13.74 -5.25 -10.30
C TYR A 295 13.29 -6.08 -9.08
N GLN A 296 11.99 -6.27 -8.88
CA GLN A 296 11.47 -7.07 -7.76
C GLN A 296 11.80 -8.55 -7.95
N LEU A 297 11.80 -9.04 -9.20
CA LEU A 297 12.23 -10.39 -9.53
C LEU A 297 13.73 -10.55 -9.28
N LEU A 298 14.53 -9.60 -9.74
CA LEU A 298 15.98 -9.57 -9.50
C LEU A 298 16.31 -9.59 -8.01
N THR A 299 15.69 -8.71 -7.22
CA THR A 299 15.90 -8.66 -5.76
C THR A 299 15.47 -9.96 -5.08
N THR A 300 14.37 -10.59 -5.52
CA THR A 300 14.00 -11.91 -4.98
C THR A 300 15.03 -12.97 -5.32
N TRP A 301 15.51 -13.01 -6.55
CA TRP A 301 16.51 -13.97 -6.97
C TRP A 301 17.81 -13.81 -6.18
N GLN A 302 18.27 -12.57 -5.97
CA GLN A 302 19.45 -12.27 -5.15
C GLN A 302 19.27 -12.62 -3.68
N ALA A 303 18.05 -12.50 -3.15
CA ALA A 303 17.74 -12.79 -1.76
C ALA A 303 17.43 -14.27 -1.50
N ALA A 304 17.03 -15.02 -2.52
CA ALA A 304 16.83 -16.47 -2.41
C ALA A 304 18.21 -17.11 -2.20
N GLY A 305 18.44 -17.66 -1.01
CA GLY A 305 19.66 -18.40 -0.72
C GLY A 305 19.72 -19.72 -1.48
N ASP A 306 20.90 -20.34 -1.49
CA ASP A 306 21.09 -21.73 -1.94
C ASP A 306 20.24 -22.74 -1.15
#